data_AF-A0A172U0Y9-F1
#
_entry.id   AF-A0A172U0Y9-F1
#
_cell.length_a   1.000
_cell.length_b   1.000
_cell.length_c   1.000
_cell.angle_alpha   90.00
_cell.angle_beta   90.00
_cell.angle_gamma   90.00
#
_symmetry.space_group_name_H-M   'P 1'
#
loop_
_entity.id
_entity.type
_entity.pdbx_description
1 polymer ?
#
loop_
_entity_poly.entity_id
_entity_poly.type
_entity_poly.pdbx_seq_one_letter_code
_entity_poly.pdbx_strand_id
1 'polypeptide(L)'
;MKAEGIERQEHILEAAIRRFSHFGIHKTTLTEVADDLSISKQALHYYFADKQSLIAAVQDKITTDYLNGIAKTLEAAGSTENALVKLIDVKKDFFEKYFMLASQFRGTDSNCINADKKIEEVKQKLIEEEKSLLAALFQKGIASGELKIVDSVKTAGLLLDTLTAFTYCISAKSLPEPKDFKDLYRKQKEVMQLFYNGLKS
;
A
#
# COMPACT_ATOMS: atom_id res chain seq x y z
N MET A 1 29.97 6.59 -6.18
CA MET A 1 29.97 5.30 -5.46
C MET A 1 28.71 5.04 -4.62
N LYS A 2 28.39 5.76 -3.51
CA LYS A 2 27.15 5.44 -2.73
C LYS A 2 25.84 5.72 -3.49
N ALA A 3 25.77 6.81 -4.27
CA ALA A 3 24.58 7.17 -5.03
C ALA A 3 24.27 6.19 -6.17
N GLU A 4 25.30 5.75 -6.92
CA GLU A 4 25.17 4.79 -8.02
C GLU A 4 24.66 3.41 -7.55
N GLY A 5 25.07 2.96 -6.35
CA GLY A 5 24.59 1.71 -5.76
C GLY A 5 23.10 1.76 -5.38
N ILE A 6 22.63 2.90 -4.85
CA ILE A 6 21.23 3.11 -4.47
C ILE A 6 20.34 3.13 -5.72
N GLU A 7 20.72 3.91 -6.73
CA GLU A 7 19.99 3.99 -7.99
C GLU A 7 19.90 2.62 -8.68
N ARG A 8 20.99 1.83 -8.64
CA ARG A 8 21.01 0.48 -9.19
C ARG A 8 20.08 -0.47 -8.44
N GLN A 9 20.07 -0.40 -7.10
CA GLN A 9 19.16 -1.20 -6.28
C GLN A 9 17.69 -0.86 -6.57
N GLU A 10 17.36 0.42 -6.73
CA GLU A 10 16.01 0.86 -7.10
C GLU A 10 15.57 0.29 -8.46
N HIS A 11 16.43 0.37 -9.48
CA HIS A 11 16.15 -0.24 -10.79
C HIS A 11 15.92 -1.76 -10.71
N ILE A 12 16.68 -2.47 -9.87
CA ILE A 12 16.47 -3.91 -9.61
C ILE A 12 15.10 -4.16 -8.98
N LEU A 13 14.71 -3.38 -7.97
CA LEU A 13 13.41 -3.52 -7.33
C LEU A 13 12.26 -3.23 -8.29
N GLU A 14 12.39 -2.21 -9.15
CA GLU A 14 11.37 -1.91 -10.15
C GLU A 14 11.22 -3.00 -11.21
N ALA A 15 12.34 -3.56 -11.70
CA ALA A 15 12.32 -4.70 -12.61
C ALA A 15 11.66 -5.92 -11.95
N ALA A 16 12.01 -6.21 -10.70
CA ALA A 16 11.41 -7.29 -9.93
C ALA A 16 9.90 -7.09 -9.73
N ILE A 17 9.45 -5.88 -9.35
CA ILE A 17 8.03 -5.53 -9.23
C ILE A 17 7.30 -5.80 -10.55
N ARG A 18 7.82 -5.29 -11.67
CA ARG A 18 7.20 -5.53 -12.99
C ARG A 18 7.11 -7.01 -13.30
N ARG A 19 8.21 -7.76 -13.09
CA ARG A 19 8.25 -9.18 -13.42
C ARG A 19 7.32 -10.01 -12.53
N PHE A 20 7.30 -9.76 -11.22
CA PHE A 20 6.40 -10.42 -10.29
C PHE A 20 4.93 -10.10 -10.58
N SER A 21 4.59 -8.87 -10.99
CA SER A 21 3.23 -8.52 -11.38
C SER A 21 2.75 -9.25 -12.64
N HIS A 22 3.65 -9.55 -13.59
CA HIS A 22 3.29 -10.18 -14.88
C HIS A 22 3.36 -11.72 -14.84
N PHE A 23 4.45 -12.29 -14.30
CA PHE A 23 4.73 -13.72 -14.37
C PHE A 23 4.50 -14.45 -13.05
N GLY A 24 4.41 -13.68 -11.98
CA GLY A 24 4.25 -14.16 -10.63
C GLY A 24 5.56 -14.42 -9.89
N ILE A 25 5.53 -14.29 -8.57
CA ILE A 25 6.67 -14.47 -7.67
C ILE A 25 7.26 -15.86 -7.86
N HIS A 26 6.45 -16.92 -7.79
CA HIS A 26 6.95 -18.30 -7.86
C HIS A 26 7.71 -18.62 -9.14
N LYS A 27 7.21 -18.18 -10.31
CA LYS A 27 7.79 -18.48 -11.63
C LYS A 27 8.99 -17.63 -11.98
N THR A 28 9.25 -16.56 -11.23
CA THR A 28 10.35 -15.62 -11.50
C THR A 28 11.64 -16.03 -10.81
N THR A 29 12.78 -15.94 -11.51
CA THR A 29 14.13 -16.18 -10.97
C THR A 29 14.96 -14.91 -10.90
N LEU A 30 16.02 -14.92 -10.08
CA LEU A 30 16.98 -13.81 -10.01
C LEU A 30 17.69 -13.55 -11.35
N THR A 31 18.03 -14.62 -12.08
CA THR A 31 18.69 -14.51 -13.40
C THR A 31 17.83 -13.72 -14.37
N GLU A 32 16.55 -14.04 -14.43
CA GLU A 32 15.63 -13.38 -15.34
C GLU A 32 15.42 -11.89 -15.00
N VAL A 33 15.44 -11.51 -13.72
CA VAL A 33 15.42 -10.09 -13.31
C VAL A 33 16.72 -9.39 -13.70
N ALA A 34 17.86 -10.10 -13.66
CA ALA A 34 19.14 -9.57 -14.13
C ALA A 34 19.12 -9.36 -15.65
N ASP A 35 18.54 -10.30 -16.40
CA ASP A 35 18.39 -10.24 -17.85
C ASP A 35 17.54 -9.03 -18.27
N ASP A 36 16.43 -8.76 -17.56
CA ASP A 36 15.57 -7.59 -17.81
C ASP A 36 16.30 -6.25 -17.68
N LEU A 37 17.41 -6.22 -16.94
CA LEU A 37 18.25 -5.04 -16.73
C LEU A 37 19.56 -5.08 -17.53
N SER A 38 19.78 -6.15 -18.32
CA SER A 38 21.03 -6.40 -19.03
C SER A 38 22.25 -6.37 -18.10
N ILE A 39 22.12 -6.96 -16.91
CA ILE A 39 23.20 -7.07 -15.91
C ILE A 39 23.59 -8.54 -15.70
N SER A 40 24.81 -8.78 -15.24
CA SER A 40 25.21 -10.15 -14.92
C SER A 40 24.48 -10.66 -13.67
N LYS A 41 24.27 -11.98 -13.61
CA LYS A 41 23.75 -12.66 -12.42
C LYS A 41 24.60 -12.33 -11.17
N GLN A 42 25.93 -12.24 -11.32
CA GLN A 42 26.84 -11.84 -10.25
C GLN A 42 26.56 -10.41 -9.77
N ALA A 43 26.27 -9.48 -10.68
CA ALA A 43 25.95 -8.10 -10.33
C ALA A 43 24.62 -8.01 -9.56
N LEU A 44 23.61 -8.83 -9.88
CA LEU A 44 22.38 -8.87 -9.09
C LEU A 44 22.60 -9.51 -7.72
N HIS A 45 23.39 -10.58 -7.64
CA HIS A 45 23.73 -11.24 -6.36
C HIS A 45 24.50 -10.35 -5.39
N TYR A 46 25.19 -9.32 -5.89
CA TYR A 46 25.80 -8.30 -5.04
C TYR A 46 24.75 -7.54 -4.20
N TYR A 47 23.55 -7.32 -4.73
CA TYR A 47 22.46 -6.63 -4.03
C TYR A 47 21.53 -7.60 -3.29
N PHE A 48 21.26 -8.77 -3.87
CA PHE A 48 20.31 -9.74 -3.32
C PHE A 48 20.91 -11.15 -3.36
N ALA A 49 21.26 -11.67 -2.19
CA ALA A 49 21.89 -12.98 -2.06
C ALA A 49 21.00 -14.10 -2.63
N ASP A 50 19.69 -13.98 -2.45
CA ASP A 50 18.70 -14.97 -2.87
C ASP A 50 17.36 -14.31 -3.26
N LYS A 51 16.45 -15.13 -3.78
CA LYS A 51 15.12 -14.67 -4.19
C LYS A 51 14.28 -14.15 -3.01
N GLN A 52 14.48 -14.68 -1.80
CA GLN A 52 13.70 -14.29 -0.62
C GLN A 52 14.05 -12.88 -0.15
N SER A 53 15.34 -12.52 -0.17
CA SER A 53 15.82 -11.16 0.11
C SER A 53 15.34 -10.14 -0.93
N LEU A 54 15.25 -10.52 -2.21
CA LEU A 54 14.62 -9.68 -3.24
C LEU A 54 13.12 -9.50 -2.99
N ILE A 55 12.40 -10.57 -2.66
CA ILE A 55 10.96 -10.53 -2.34
C ILE A 55 10.70 -9.62 -1.14
N ALA A 56 11.47 -9.76 -0.06
CA ALA A 56 11.34 -8.92 1.13
C ALA A 56 11.58 -7.44 0.81
N ALA A 57 12.64 -7.13 0.07
CA ALA A 57 12.94 -5.76 -0.32
C ALA A 57 11.89 -5.15 -1.26
N VAL A 58 11.27 -5.96 -2.12
CA VAL A 58 10.11 -5.53 -2.93
C VAL A 58 8.90 -5.23 -2.04
N GLN A 59 8.59 -6.08 -1.07
CA GLN A 59 7.49 -5.84 -0.13
C GLN A 59 7.71 -4.56 0.70
N ASP A 60 8.93 -4.35 1.19
CA ASP A 60 9.30 -3.14 1.92
C ASP A 60 9.15 -1.91 1.02
N LYS A 61 9.69 -1.93 -0.21
CA LYS A 61 9.56 -0.82 -1.15
C LYS A 61 8.09 -0.47 -1.43
N ILE A 62 7.24 -1.46 -1.69
CA ILE A 62 5.82 -1.25 -1.98
C ILE A 62 5.13 -0.60 -0.77
N THR A 63 5.41 -1.09 0.43
CA THR A 63 4.84 -0.57 1.69
C THR A 63 5.29 0.87 1.93
N THR A 64 6.59 1.15 1.75
CA THR A 64 7.17 2.49 1.89
C THR A 64 6.62 3.46 0.84
N ASP A 65 6.54 3.06 -0.43
CA ASP A 65 5.99 3.89 -1.51
C ASP A 65 4.53 4.27 -1.23
N TYR A 66 3.73 3.33 -0.70
CA TYR A 66 2.34 3.57 -0.31
C TYR A 66 2.21 4.59 0.83
N LEU A 67 2.92 4.37 1.94
CA LEU A 67 2.88 5.26 3.10
C LEU A 67 3.40 6.66 2.77
N ASN A 68 4.47 6.74 1.97
CA ASN A 68 4.98 8.02 1.46
C ASN A 68 3.95 8.72 0.56
N GLY A 69 3.23 7.97 -0.26
CA GLY A 69 2.13 8.50 -1.07
C GLY A 69 1.01 9.10 -0.22
N ILE A 70 0.62 8.42 0.85
CA ILE A 70 -0.34 8.94 1.83
C ILE A 70 0.20 10.20 2.49
N ALA A 71 1.37 10.13 3.12
CA ALA A 71 1.95 11.24 3.87
C ALA A 71 2.05 12.51 3.01
N LYS A 72 2.62 12.40 1.80
CA LYS A 72 2.71 13.53 0.84
C LYS A 72 1.34 14.09 0.47
N THR A 73 0.35 13.22 0.27
CA THR A 73 -1.01 13.64 -0.09
C THR A 73 -1.70 14.38 1.05
N LEU A 74 -1.54 13.91 2.28
CA LEU A 74 -2.12 14.55 3.45
C LEU A 74 -1.42 15.89 3.76
N GLU A 75 -0.11 15.99 3.55
CA GLU A 75 0.64 17.23 3.73
C GLU A 75 0.35 18.29 2.67
N ALA A 76 0.23 17.88 1.40
CA ALA A 76 -0.04 18.80 0.29
C ALA A 76 -1.52 19.24 0.20
N ALA A 77 -2.40 18.65 1.00
CA ALA A 77 -3.81 19.00 1.00
C ALA A 77 -4.06 20.29 1.80
N GLY A 78 -4.74 21.25 1.17
CA GLY A 78 -5.07 22.54 1.81
C GLY A 78 -6.19 22.50 2.85
N SER A 79 -6.90 21.37 2.99
CA SER A 79 -7.95 21.16 3.99
C SER A 79 -8.05 19.67 4.35
N THR A 80 -8.65 19.38 5.51
CA THR A 80 -8.88 18.00 5.95
C THR A 80 -9.80 17.27 4.97
N GLU A 81 -10.86 17.93 4.50
CA GLU A 81 -11.78 17.36 3.48
C GLU A 81 -11.03 16.89 2.23
N ASN A 82 -10.21 17.76 1.65
CA ASN A 82 -9.49 17.46 0.42
C ASN A 82 -8.45 16.36 0.64
N ALA A 83 -7.79 16.35 1.81
CA ALA A 83 -6.84 15.31 2.18
C ALA A 83 -7.50 13.92 2.19
N LEU A 84 -8.69 13.84 2.81
CA LEU A 84 -9.48 12.62 2.91
C LEU A 84 -9.97 12.11 1.55
N VAL A 85 -10.42 13.01 0.66
CA VAL A 85 -10.83 12.62 -0.70
C VAL A 85 -9.63 12.10 -1.51
N LYS A 86 -8.50 12.81 -1.46
CA LYS A 86 -7.29 12.41 -2.20
C LYS A 86 -6.65 11.13 -1.65
N LEU A 87 -6.82 10.82 -0.37
CA LEU A 87 -6.41 9.54 0.20
C LEU A 87 -7.03 8.36 -0.56
N ILE A 88 -8.30 8.46 -0.96
CA ILE A 88 -8.96 7.40 -1.73
C ILE A 88 -8.31 7.23 -3.11
N ASP A 89 -7.85 8.32 -3.72
CA ASP A 89 -7.13 8.26 -4.99
C ASP A 89 -5.76 7.57 -4.83
N VAL A 90 -5.01 7.87 -3.75
CA VAL A 90 -3.76 7.14 -3.43
C VAL A 90 -4.01 5.64 -3.23
N LYS A 91 -5.06 5.29 -2.48
CA LYS A 91 -5.46 3.89 -2.27
C LYS A 91 -5.83 3.19 -3.57
N LYS A 92 -6.56 3.89 -4.44
CA LYS A 92 -6.93 3.40 -5.77
C LYS A 92 -5.68 3.15 -6.62
N ASP A 93 -4.81 4.13 -6.76
CA ASP A 93 -3.61 4.03 -7.60
C ASP A 93 -2.68 2.91 -7.10
N PHE A 94 -2.54 2.78 -5.78
CA PHE A 94 -1.80 1.68 -5.17
C PHE A 94 -2.43 0.33 -5.50
N PHE A 95 -3.75 0.21 -5.36
CA PHE A 95 -4.46 -1.02 -5.70
C PHE A 95 -4.30 -1.36 -7.18
N GLU A 96 -4.54 -0.42 -8.10
CA GLU A 96 -4.40 -0.67 -9.55
C GLU A 96 -2.97 -1.07 -9.93
N LYS A 97 -1.95 -0.46 -9.30
CA LYS A 97 -0.54 -0.74 -9.59
C LYS A 97 -0.04 -2.05 -9.00
N TYR A 98 -0.45 -2.39 -7.77
CA TYR A 98 0.16 -3.47 -7.00
C TYR A 98 -0.78 -4.62 -6.64
N PHE A 99 -2.08 -4.56 -6.95
CA PHE A 99 -3.04 -5.61 -6.53
C PHE A 99 -2.64 -7.02 -6.97
N MET A 100 -2.22 -7.18 -8.23
CA MET A 100 -1.78 -8.48 -8.77
C MET A 100 -0.53 -9.02 -8.07
N LEU A 101 0.33 -8.15 -7.54
CA LEU A 101 1.51 -8.53 -6.78
C LEU A 101 1.15 -8.79 -5.30
N ALA A 102 0.32 -7.91 -4.73
CA ALA A 102 -0.19 -8.00 -3.37
C ALA A 102 -1.02 -9.27 -3.13
N SER A 103 -1.79 -9.71 -4.12
CA SER A 103 -2.58 -10.94 -4.06
C SER A 103 -1.70 -12.19 -4.03
N GLN A 104 -0.51 -12.15 -4.62
CA GLN A 104 0.42 -13.28 -4.62
C GLN A 104 1.14 -13.47 -3.29
N PHE A 105 1.32 -12.40 -2.51
CA PHE A 105 1.76 -12.55 -1.12
C PHE A 105 0.72 -13.27 -0.25
N ARG A 106 -0.53 -13.45 -0.72
CA ARG A 106 -1.51 -14.29 -0.03
C ARG A 106 -1.37 -15.72 -0.54
N GLY A 107 -0.94 -16.63 0.35
CA GLY A 107 -0.98 -18.07 0.06
C GLY A 107 0.20 -18.63 -0.73
N THR A 108 1.38 -18.00 -0.70
CA THR A 108 2.59 -18.56 -1.32
C THR A 108 3.10 -19.87 -0.70
N ASP A 109 2.51 -20.39 0.38
CA ASP A 109 2.69 -21.79 0.80
C ASP A 109 1.56 -22.18 1.78
N SER A 110 0.54 -22.91 1.31
CA SER A 110 -0.52 -23.47 2.16
C SER A 110 -0.02 -24.51 3.20
N ASN A 111 1.30 -24.67 3.36
CA ASN A 111 1.94 -25.57 4.31
C ASN A 111 2.80 -24.85 5.38
N CYS A 112 2.78 -23.52 5.47
CA CYS A 112 3.67 -22.78 6.37
C CYS A 112 2.94 -21.75 7.25
N ILE A 113 2.44 -22.19 8.41
CA ILE A 113 1.83 -21.34 9.47
C ILE A 113 2.68 -20.09 9.81
N ASN A 114 4.02 -20.19 9.67
CA ASN A 114 4.94 -19.10 9.98
C ASN A 114 5.01 -17.99 8.90
N ALA A 115 4.74 -18.31 7.63
CA ALA A 115 4.75 -17.32 6.54
C ALA A 115 3.52 -16.40 6.65
N ASP A 116 2.36 -16.97 6.96
CA ASP A 116 1.11 -16.23 7.17
C ASP A 116 1.22 -15.24 8.34
N LYS A 117 1.89 -15.63 9.43
CA LYS A 117 2.12 -14.75 10.59
C LYS A 117 2.95 -13.51 10.22
N LYS A 118 4.04 -13.68 9.47
CA LYS A 118 4.91 -12.56 9.07
C LYS A 118 4.20 -11.60 8.12
N ILE A 119 3.38 -12.13 7.20
CA ILE A 119 2.54 -11.31 6.32
C ILE A 119 1.55 -10.49 7.14
N GLU A 120 0.94 -11.10 8.15
CA GLU A 120 -0.02 -10.42 9.02
C GLU A 120 0.64 -9.34 9.88
N GLU A 121 1.84 -9.59 10.40
CA GLU A 121 2.64 -8.57 11.10
C GLU A 121 2.93 -7.35 10.21
N VAL A 122 3.32 -7.58 8.95
CA VAL A 122 3.57 -6.48 7.99
C VAL A 122 2.29 -5.70 7.69
N LYS A 123 1.15 -6.38 7.48
CA LYS A 123 -0.14 -5.70 7.29
C LYS A 123 -0.54 -4.89 8.51
N GLN A 124 -0.40 -5.46 9.71
CA GLN A 124 -0.77 -4.77 10.95
C GLN A 124 0.07 -3.51 11.13
N LYS A 125 1.38 -3.60 10.88
CA LYS A 125 2.28 -2.45 10.90
C LYS A 125 1.84 -1.37 9.90
N LEU A 126 1.51 -1.78 8.67
CA LEU A 126 1.02 -0.86 7.63
C LEU A 126 -0.27 -0.13 8.06
N ILE A 127 -1.22 -0.86 8.66
CA ILE A 127 -2.49 -0.30 9.14
C ILE A 127 -2.24 0.70 10.27
N GLU A 128 -1.37 0.38 11.24
CA GLU A 128 -1.07 1.29 12.35
C GLU A 128 -0.33 2.56 11.89
N GLU A 129 0.56 2.46 10.91
CA GLU A 129 1.25 3.61 10.32
C GLU A 129 0.26 4.51 9.55
N GLU A 130 -0.63 3.92 8.74
CA GLU A 130 -1.68 4.68 8.05
C GLU A 130 -2.64 5.36 9.06
N LYS A 131 -3.04 4.64 10.11
CA LYS A 131 -3.88 5.18 11.19
C LYS A 131 -3.21 6.36 11.88
N SER A 132 -1.91 6.28 12.12
CA SER A 132 -1.14 7.35 12.75
C SER A 132 -1.12 8.61 11.86
N LEU A 133 -0.95 8.45 10.55
CA LEU A 133 -1.01 9.56 9.59
C LEU A 133 -2.40 10.23 9.57
N LEU A 134 -3.47 9.44 9.60
CA LEU A 134 -4.84 9.97 9.66
C LEU A 134 -5.18 10.62 11.00
N ALA A 135 -4.71 10.06 12.11
CA ALA A 135 -4.88 10.67 13.42
C ALA A 135 -4.19 12.04 13.46
N ALA A 136 -2.99 12.17 12.90
CA ALA A 136 -2.29 13.44 12.79
C ALA A 136 -3.03 14.46 11.90
N LEU A 137 -3.65 14.02 10.80
CA LEU A 137 -4.53 14.87 9.97
C LEU A 137 -5.71 15.40 10.79
N PHE A 138 -6.41 14.54 11.53
CA PHE A 138 -7.53 14.97 12.37
C PHE A 138 -7.11 15.92 13.49
N GLN A 139 -5.95 15.70 14.12
CA GLN A 139 -5.41 16.65 15.09
C GLN A 139 -5.17 18.03 14.48
N LYS A 140 -4.63 18.10 13.26
CA LYS A 140 -4.48 19.37 12.53
C LYS A 140 -5.82 20.05 12.25
N GLY A 141 -6.82 19.29 11.80
CA GLY A 141 -8.17 19.81 11.54
C GLY A 141 -8.88 20.31 12.81
N ILE A 142 -8.64 19.67 13.95
CA ILE A 142 -9.15 20.14 15.25
C ILE A 142 -8.44 21.42 15.67
N ALA A 143 -7.11 21.47 15.56
CA ALA A 143 -6.32 22.64 15.94
C ALA A 143 -6.62 23.88 15.09
N SER A 144 -6.98 23.70 13.82
CA SER A 144 -7.41 24.79 12.93
C SER A 144 -8.87 25.21 13.11
N GLY A 145 -9.66 24.45 13.89
CA GLY A 145 -11.10 24.64 14.05
C GLY A 145 -11.96 24.09 12.91
N GLU A 146 -11.37 23.45 11.90
CA GLU A 146 -12.10 22.81 10.79
C GLU A 146 -12.98 21.64 11.29
N LEU A 147 -12.48 20.90 12.29
CA LEU A 147 -13.15 19.72 12.86
C LEU A 147 -13.52 19.93 14.32
N LYS A 148 -14.63 19.30 14.74
CA LYS A 148 -15.05 19.16 16.13
C LYS A 148 -14.01 18.39 16.93
N ILE A 149 -13.92 18.71 18.22
CA ILE A 149 -13.06 17.99 19.15
C ILE A 149 -13.54 16.54 19.29
N VAL A 150 -12.71 15.60 18.83
CA VAL A 150 -12.94 14.16 18.89
C VAL A 150 -11.64 13.44 19.24
N ASP A 151 -11.73 12.18 19.66
CA ASP A 151 -10.56 11.30 19.78
C ASP A 151 -10.03 10.96 18.37
N SER A 152 -8.93 11.60 17.97
CA SER A 152 -8.37 11.46 16.63
C SER A 152 -7.91 10.03 16.31
N VAL A 153 -7.35 9.31 17.30
CA VAL A 153 -6.82 7.95 17.09
C VAL A 153 -7.98 6.96 16.92
N LYS A 154 -9.00 7.06 17.78
CA LYS A 154 -10.20 6.23 17.67
C LYS A 154 -10.96 6.52 16.38
N THR A 155 -11.09 7.79 16.01
CA THR A 155 -11.81 8.20 14.79
C THR A 155 -11.08 7.72 13.54
N ALA A 156 -9.74 7.81 13.51
CA ALA A 156 -8.93 7.26 12.42
C ALA A 156 -9.10 5.74 12.28
N GLY A 157 -9.11 5.01 13.39
CA GLY A 157 -9.38 3.56 13.41
C GLY A 157 -10.74 3.22 12.80
N LEU A 158 -11.81 3.87 13.27
CA LEU A 158 -13.18 3.64 12.76
C LEU A 158 -13.29 3.91 11.26
N LEU A 159 -12.65 4.96 10.78
CA LEU A 159 -12.62 5.27 9.35
C LEU A 159 -11.91 4.17 8.56
N LEU A 160 -10.73 3.72 9.01
CA LEU A 160 -9.98 2.66 8.35
C LEU A 160 -10.72 1.31 8.36
N ASP A 161 -11.34 0.95 9.48
CA ASP A 161 -12.17 -0.26 9.58
C ASP A 161 -13.32 -0.21 8.57
N THR A 162 -13.97 0.95 8.45
CA THR A 162 -15.05 1.18 7.49
C THR A 162 -14.56 1.02 6.04
N LEU A 163 -13.45 1.67 5.67
CA LEU A 163 -12.86 1.55 4.34
C LEU A 163 -12.41 0.12 4.01
N THR A 164 -11.88 -0.59 5.00
CA THR A 164 -11.47 -2.00 4.90
C THR A 164 -12.67 -2.90 4.68
N ALA A 165 -13.78 -2.67 5.40
CA ALA A 165 -15.02 -3.42 5.21
C ALA A 165 -15.56 -3.33 3.78
N PHE A 166 -15.51 -2.15 3.16
CA PHE A 166 -15.89 -2.00 1.74
C PHE A 166 -15.00 -2.84 0.81
N THR A 167 -13.69 -2.88 1.09
CA THR A 167 -12.74 -3.69 0.30
C THR A 167 -13.05 -5.17 0.46
N TYR A 168 -13.42 -5.61 1.67
CA TYR A 168 -13.80 -6.99 1.95
C TYR A 168 -15.06 -7.42 1.16
N CYS A 169 -16.05 -6.53 1.03
CA CYS A 169 -17.25 -6.80 0.22
C CYS A 169 -16.94 -7.10 -1.25
N ILE A 170 -15.85 -6.54 -1.79
CA ILE A 170 -15.41 -6.81 -3.16
C ILE A 170 -14.59 -8.09 -3.21
N SER A 171 -13.68 -8.31 -2.27
CA SER A 171 -12.88 -9.54 -2.23
C SER A 171 -13.69 -10.80 -1.94
N ALA A 172 -14.88 -10.66 -1.34
CA ALA A 172 -15.82 -11.76 -1.13
C ALA A 172 -16.51 -12.21 -2.42
N LYS A 173 -16.42 -11.44 -3.51
CA LYS A 173 -16.93 -11.86 -4.82
C LYS A 173 -15.97 -12.87 -5.45
N SER A 174 -16.53 -13.93 -6.04
CA SER A 174 -15.77 -14.98 -6.72
C SER A 174 -15.00 -14.48 -7.95
N LEU A 175 -15.50 -13.46 -8.64
CA LEU A 175 -14.80 -12.81 -9.75
C LEU A 175 -15.14 -11.31 -9.81
N PRO A 176 -14.33 -10.41 -9.21
CA PRO A 176 -14.56 -8.98 -9.29
C PRO A 176 -14.33 -8.45 -10.71
N GLU A 177 -15.26 -7.63 -11.21
CA GLU A 177 -15.14 -6.95 -12.51
C GLU A 177 -14.59 -5.51 -12.35
N PRO A 178 -14.06 -4.88 -13.41
CA PRO A 178 -13.63 -3.48 -13.36
C PRO A 178 -14.69 -2.50 -12.83
N LYS A 179 -15.97 -2.77 -13.07
CA LYS A 179 -17.09 -1.97 -12.54
C LYS A 179 -17.20 -2.05 -11.02
N ASP A 180 -16.86 -3.20 -10.42
CA ASP A 180 -16.92 -3.43 -8.98
C ASP A 180 -15.90 -2.57 -8.24
N PHE A 181 -14.71 -2.40 -8.81
CA PHE A 181 -13.69 -1.50 -8.28
C PHE A 181 -14.09 -0.03 -8.41
N LYS A 182 -14.69 0.36 -9.54
CA LYS A 182 -15.25 1.72 -9.69
C LYS A 182 -16.31 2.02 -8.63
N ASP A 183 -17.22 1.07 -8.39
CA ASP A 183 -18.24 1.19 -7.35
C ASP A 183 -17.64 1.20 -5.93
N LEU A 184 -16.59 0.42 -5.68
CA LEU A 184 -15.85 0.45 -4.42
C LEU A 184 -15.32 1.85 -4.12
N TYR A 185 -14.58 2.44 -5.04
CA TYR A 185 -13.98 3.77 -4.84
C TYR A 185 -15.04 4.85 -4.71
N ARG A 186 -16.14 4.75 -5.46
CA ARG A 186 -17.29 5.66 -5.31
C ARG A 186 -17.87 5.58 -3.88
N LYS A 187 -18.16 4.37 -3.38
CA LYS A 187 -18.68 4.17 -2.01
C LYS A 187 -17.69 4.64 -0.93
N GLN A 188 -16.40 4.42 -1.14
CA GLN A 188 -15.36 4.91 -0.23
C GLN A 188 -15.31 6.45 -0.19
N LYS A 189 -15.46 7.14 -1.33
CA LYS A 189 -15.57 8.61 -1.35
C LYS A 189 -16.86 9.11 -0.69
N GLU A 190 -17.99 8.44 -0.93
CA GLU A 190 -19.26 8.79 -0.30
C GLU A 190 -19.22 8.66 1.23
N VAL A 191 -18.72 7.52 1.74
CA VAL A 191 -18.60 7.33 3.20
C VAL A 191 -17.61 8.30 3.81
N MET A 192 -16.50 8.60 3.11
CA MET A 192 -15.51 9.58 3.55
C MET A 192 -16.15 10.97 3.73
N GLN A 193 -16.98 11.38 2.77
CA GLN A 193 -17.70 12.65 2.86
C GLN A 193 -18.70 12.67 4.01
N LEU A 194 -19.43 11.57 4.24
CA LEU A 194 -20.35 11.45 5.38
C LEU A 194 -19.60 11.55 6.72
N PHE A 195 -18.45 10.89 6.84
CA PHE A 195 -17.57 11.00 8.01
C PHE A 195 -17.10 12.44 8.21
N TYR A 196 -16.58 13.08 7.16
CA TYR A 196 -16.15 14.48 7.23
C TYR A 196 -17.28 15.42 7.67
N ASN A 197 -18.46 15.31 7.06
CA ASN A 197 -19.61 16.15 7.42
C ASN A 197 -20.06 15.94 8.88
N GLY A 198 -19.93 14.72 9.42
CA GLY A 198 -20.19 14.45 10.83
C GLY A 198 -19.19 15.12 11.77
N LEU A 199 -17.93 15.19 11.35
CA LEU A 199 -16.81 15.74 12.11
C LEU A 199 -16.63 17.26 11.94
N LYS A 200 -17.11 17.85 10.85
CA LYS A 200 -16.98 19.28 10.56
C LYS A 200 -17.64 20.13 11.66
N SER A 201 -16.94 21.18 12.11
CA SER A 201 -17.41 22.17 13.09
C SER A 201 -18.58 23.00 12.58
#